data_AF-A0A5U8SZ77-F1
#
_entry.id   AF-A0A5U8SZ77-F1
#
_cell.length_a   1.000
_cell.length_b   1.000
_cell.length_c   1.000
_cell.angle_alpha   90.00
_cell.angle_beta   90.00
_cell.angle_gamma   90.00
#
_symmetry.space_group_name_H-M   'P 1'
#
loop_
_entity.id
_entity.type
_entity.pdbx_description
1 polymer ?
#
loop_
_entity_poly.entity_id
_entity_poly.type
_entity_poly.pdbx_seq_one_letter_code
_entity_poly.pdbx_strand_id
1 'polypeptide(L)' 'MAVDLNLLPVFLAVAEQGSFTGAATRLGMPSSNVSRAIRQLETQTGCRLIERTT' A
#
# COMPACT_ATOMS: atom_id res chain seq x y z
N MET A 1 18.83 -2.13 -7.41
CA MET A 1 17.46 -1.62 -7.20
C MET A 1 16.52 -2.80 -7.37
N ALA A 2 16.10 -3.41 -6.26
CA ALA A 2 15.19 -4.56 -6.28
C ALA A 2 13.87 -4.12 -5.65
N VAL A 3 12.77 -4.37 -6.35
CA VAL A 3 11.43 -4.11 -5.83
C VAL A 3 11.05 -5.26 -4.91
N ASP A 4 10.65 -4.93 -3.69
CA ASP A 4 10.13 -5.88 -2.71
C ASP A 4 8.69 -6.24 -3.08
N LEU A 5 8.55 -7.38 -3.75
CA LEU A 5 7.26 -7.89 -4.21
C LEU A 5 6.34 -8.30 -3.05
N ASN A 6 6.86 -8.45 -1.83
CA ASN A 6 6.02 -8.71 -0.65
C ASN A 6 5.13 -7.51 -0.28
N LEU A 7 5.38 -6.33 -0.86
CA LEU A 7 4.54 -5.15 -0.70
C LEU A 7 3.34 -5.14 -1.67
N LEU A 8 3.35 -5.97 -2.72
CA LEU A 8 2.25 -6.05 -3.70
C LEU A 8 0.90 -6.46 -3.10
N PRO A 9 0.82 -7.43 -2.15
CA PRO A 9 -0.45 -7.76 -1.49
C PRO A 9 -1.04 -6.56 -0.73
N VAL A 10 -0.20 -5.68 -0.18
CA VAL A 10 -0.65 -4.47 0.49
C VAL A 10 -1.23 -3.48 -0.52
N PHE A 11 -0.54 -3.28 -1.64
CA PHE A 11 -1.05 -2.45 -2.73
C PHE A 11 -2.38 -2.97 -3.28
N LEU A 12 -2.47 -4.27 -3.56
CA LEU A 12 -3.70 -4.89 -4.05
C LEU A 12 -4.85 -4.72 -3.06
N ALA A 13 -4.60 -4.93 -1.76
CA ALA A 13 -5.61 -4.73 -0.74
C ALA A 13 -6.12 -3.27 -0.71
N VAL A 14 -5.24 -2.27 -0.84
CA VAL A 14 -5.68 -0.85 -0.89
C VAL A 14 -6.47 -0.56 -2.16
N ALA A 15 -6.04 -1.08 -3.31
CA ALA A 15 -6.74 -0.92 -4.58
C ALA A 15 -8.13 -1.56 -4.56
N GLU A 16 -8.27 -2.75 -3.97
CA GLU A 16 -9.55 -3.46 -3.87
C GLU A 16 -10.48 -2.84 -2.82
N GLN A 17 -9.95 -2.33 -1.71
CA GLN A 17 -10.75 -1.74 -0.63
C GLN A 17 -11.06 -0.25 -0.84
N GLY A 18 -10.37 0.41 -1.77
CA GLY A 18 -10.47 1.86 -2.00
C GLY A 18 -10.04 2.72 -0.80
N SER A 19 -9.48 2.11 0.25
CA SER A 19 -9.13 2.80 1.49
C SER A 19 -7.99 2.11 2.24
N PHE A 20 -7.14 2.91 2.88
CA PHE A 20 -6.06 2.40 3.75
C PHE A 20 -6.63 1.69 4.99
N THR A 21 -7.74 2.18 5.53
CA THR A 21 -8.41 1.57 6.68
C THR A 21 -9.05 0.22 6.31
N GLY A 22 -9.71 0.12 5.15
CA GLY A 22 -10.27 -1.15 4.68
C GLY A 22 -9.18 -2.19 4.42
N ALA A 23 -8.06 -1.78 3.79
CA ALA A 23 -6.91 -2.66 3.59
C ALA A 23 -6.28 -3.11 4.91
N ALA A 24 -6.15 -2.21 5.88
CA ALA A 24 -5.64 -2.50 7.22
C ALA A 24 -6.49 -3.57 7.93
N THR A 25 -7.81 -3.41 7.92
CA THR A 25 -8.76 -4.38 8.48
C THR A 25 -8.63 -5.74 7.77
N ARG A 26 -8.59 -5.75 6.43
CA ARG A 26 -8.47 -6.99 5.65
C ARG A 26 -7.16 -7.73 5.89
N LEU A 27 -6.06 -6.99 6.03
CA LEU A 27 -4.72 -7.55 6.23
C LEU A 27 -4.39 -7.82 7.70
N GLY A 28 -5.29 -7.48 8.64
CA GLY A 28 -5.06 -7.65 10.07
C GLY A 28 -3.88 -6.85 10.59
N MET A 29 -3.61 -5.67 10.03
CA MET A 29 -2.46 -4.84 10.39
C MET A 29 -2.83 -3.37 10.56
N PRO A 30 -2.06 -2.57 11.32
CA PRO A 30 -2.32 -1.15 11.48
C PRO A 30 -2.30 -0.39 10.14
N SER A 31 -3.18 0.60 9.98
CA SER A 31 -3.23 1.47 8.79
C SER A 31 -1.94 2.25 8.56
N SER A 32 -1.18 2.55 9.61
CA SER A 32 0.16 3.13 9.54
C SER A 32 1.17 2.21 8.83
N ASN A 33 1.08 0.89 9.04
CA ASN A 33 1.93 -0.08 8.36
C ASN A 33 1.54 -0.22 6.89
N VAL A 34 0.24 -0.22 6.58
CA VAL A 34 -0.25 -0.19 5.19
C VAL A 34 0.29 1.04 4.46
N SER A 35 0.13 2.23 5.05
CA SER A 35 0.63 3.49 4.48
C SER A 35 2.15 3.46 4.25
N ARG A 36 2.93 2.93 5.21
CA ARG A 36 4.38 2.78 5.08
C ARG A 36 4.78 1.83 3.95
N ALA A 37 4.11 0.68 3.84
CA ALA A 37 4.36 -0.32 2.81
C ALA A 37 4.10 0.25 1.40
N ILE A 38 2.98 0.99 1.21
CA ILE A 38 2.71 1.67 -0.05
C ILE A 38 3.80 2.69 -0.37
N ARG A 39 4.18 3.54 0.58
CA ARG A 39 5.22 4.56 0.37
C ARG A 39 6.58 3.94 0.01
N GLN A 40 6.91 2.81 0.63
CA GLN A 40 8.12 2.06 0.31
C GLN A 40 8.07 1.50 -1.11
N LEU A 41 6.93 0.93 -1.51
CA LEU A 41 6.75 0.42 -2.86
C LEU A 41 6.85 1.55 -3.91
N GLU A 42 6.20 2.69 -3.67
CA GLU A 42 6.31 3.90 -4.52
C GLU A 42 7.76 4.40 -4.63
N THR A 43 8.52 4.35 -3.52
CA THR A 43 9.94 4.74 -3.50
C THR A 43 10.79 3.79 -4.34
N GLN A 44 10.52 2.49 -4.30
CA GLN A 44 11.29 1.48 -5.03
C GLN A 44 10.96 1.45 -6.52
N THR A 45 9.71 1.73 -6.89
CA THR A 45 9.28 1.81 -8.30
C THR A 45 9.58 3.17 -8.92
N GLY A 46 9.76 4.21 -8.10
CA GLY A 46 9.91 5.58 -8.57
C GLY A 46 8.60 6.16 -9.14
N CYS A 47 7.46 5.55 -8.82
CA CYS A 47 6.15 5.97 -9.31
C CYS A 47 5.16 6.11 -8.15
N ARG A 48 4.27 7.10 -8.25
CA ARG A 48 3.12 7.22 -7.36
C ARG A 48 2.08 6.16 -7.77
N LEU A 49 1.71 5.31 -6.83
CA LEU A 49 0.81 4.17 -7.06
C LEU A 49 -0.62 4.49 -6.60
N ILE A 50 -0.78 5.38 -5.63
CA ILE A 50 -2.10 5.74 -5.09
C ILE A 50 -2.27 7.26 -5.09
N GLU A 51 -3.31 7.73 -5.77
CA GLU A 51 -3.78 9.09 -5.65
C GLU A 51 -4.75 9.21 -4.46
N ARG A 52 -4.43 10.11 -3.53
CA ARG A 52 -5.30 10.39 -2.38
C ARG A 52 -6.23 11.53 -2.78
N THR A 53 -7.47 11.21 -3.10
CA THR A 53 -8.55 12.18 -3.17
C THR A 53 -9.01 12.48 -1.74
N THR A 54 -8.66 13.66 -1.23
CA THR A 54 -9.26 14.20 0.00
C THR A 54 -10.72 14.54 -0.22
#